data_AF-A0A2A2V6D9-F1
#
_entry.id   AF-A0A2A2V6D9-F1
#
_cell.length_a   1.000
_cell.length_b   1.000
_cell.length_c   1.000
_cell.angle_alpha   90.00
_cell.angle_beta   90.00
_cell.angle_gamma   90.00
#
_symmetry.space_group_name_H-M   'P 1'
#
loop_
_entity.id
_entity.type
_entity.pdbx_description
1 polymer ?
#
loop_
_entity_poly.entity_id
_entity_poly.type
_entity_poly.pdbx_seq_one_letter_code
_entity_poly.pdbx_strand_id
1 'polypeptide(L)'
;MARGMLRGGTGVPSTLWNHALPVRVIDLVTGVRKMGSSHLNDPRHWRERAEETRTKAEHFWDEESKQRMFRIAVEYDRLADQAAERARAEQTAALARR
;
A
#
# COMPACT_ATOMS: atom_id res chain seq x y z
N MET A 1 8.91 -7.17 -53.43
CA MET A 1 8.93 -8.45 -52.68
C MET A 1 8.22 -8.23 -51.36
N ALA A 2 7.23 -9.07 -51.06
CA ALA A 2 6.26 -8.87 -49.98
C ALA A 2 6.64 -9.63 -48.70
N ARG A 3 6.33 -9.01 -47.55
CA ARG A 3 5.93 -9.57 -46.22
C ARG A 3 5.87 -8.36 -45.28
N GLY A 4 4.77 -7.90 -44.68
CA GLY A 4 3.55 -8.58 -44.28
C GLY A 4 3.72 -9.17 -42.88
N MET A 5 3.34 -8.43 -41.81
CA MET A 5 2.46 -8.87 -40.70
C MET A 5 2.62 -8.06 -39.38
N LEU A 6 1.50 -7.42 -38.98
CA LEU A 6 0.85 -7.45 -37.65
C LEU A 6 1.39 -6.65 -36.44
N ARG A 7 0.77 -5.47 -36.25
CA ARG A 7 -0.07 -5.05 -35.09
C ARG A 7 0.14 -5.73 -33.71
N GLY A 8 0.51 -4.90 -32.73
CA GLY A 8 0.33 -5.09 -31.27
C GLY A 8 1.32 -4.17 -30.54
N GLY A 9 0.97 -3.07 -29.87
CA GLY A 9 -0.24 -2.84 -29.10
C GLY A 9 -0.07 -3.27 -27.64
N THR A 10 1.04 -2.91 -26.98
CA THR A 10 1.11 -2.90 -25.51
C THR A 10 1.91 -1.68 -25.04
N GLY A 11 1.18 -0.66 -24.59
CA GLY A 11 1.75 0.31 -23.67
C GLY A 11 2.20 -0.44 -22.43
N VAL A 12 3.50 -0.41 -22.15
CA VAL A 12 4.00 -0.88 -20.87
C VAL A 12 3.63 0.19 -19.85
N PRO A 13 2.75 -0.11 -18.86
CA PRO A 13 2.30 0.88 -17.90
C PRO A 13 3.44 1.38 -17.02
N SER A 14 3.31 2.63 -16.59
CA SER A 14 4.22 3.42 -15.76
C SER A 14 4.40 2.84 -14.34
N THR A 15 4.94 1.62 -14.23
CA THR A 15 5.25 0.95 -12.94
C THR A 15 6.55 0.14 -13.02
N LEU A 16 7.47 0.56 -13.88
CA LEU A 16 8.83 0.02 -13.95
C LEU A 16 9.71 0.63 -12.84
N TRP A 17 9.90 -0.16 -11.78
CA TRP A 17 11.09 -0.19 -10.92
C TRP A 17 11.44 1.10 -10.15
N ASN A 18 10.69 1.39 -9.08
CA ASN A 18 11.22 2.20 -7.97
C ASN A 18 12.15 1.34 -7.09
N HIS A 19 13.32 0.94 -7.62
CA HIS A 19 14.34 0.19 -6.89
C HIS A 19 15.50 1.09 -6.48
N ALA A 20 15.34 1.72 -5.33
CA ALA A 20 16.33 1.72 -4.26
C ALA A 20 15.56 2.12 -2.99
N LEU A 21 15.59 1.29 -1.96
CA LEU A 21 14.80 1.42 -0.73
C LEU A 21 14.69 2.89 -0.25
N PRO A 22 13.53 3.26 0.33
CA PRO A 22 13.60 3.28 1.77
C PRO A 22 12.47 2.43 2.35
N VAL A 23 12.85 1.39 3.07
CA VAL A 23 12.23 1.19 4.37
C VAL A 23 12.40 2.55 5.07
N ARG A 24 11.32 3.30 5.30
CA ARG A 24 11.39 4.45 6.21
C ARG A 24 11.54 3.92 7.63
N VAL A 25 12.76 3.57 7.98
CA VAL A 25 13.29 3.92 9.30
C VAL A 25 13.38 5.45 9.28
N ILE A 26 12.29 6.18 9.53
CA ILE A 26 12.20 7.60 9.95
C ILE A 26 10.75 8.06 9.71
N ASP A 27 9.96 8.04 10.78
CA ASP A 27 8.84 8.97 11.04
C ASP A 27 9.16 9.85 12.28
N LEU A 28 10.45 9.98 12.66
CA LEU A 28 10.87 10.73 13.86
C LEU A 28 11.57 12.07 13.60
N VAL A 29 12.04 12.40 12.39
CA VAL A 29 12.78 13.67 12.14
C VAL A 29 12.46 14.21 10.76
N THR A 30 11.31 14.86 10.58
CA THR A 30 11.12 16.05 9.72
C THR A 30 9.63 16.34 9.57
N GLY A 31 9.13 17.31 10.34
CA GLY A 31 7.79 17.84 10.17
C GLY A 31 7.73 18.90 9.08
N VAL A 32 7.00 18.62 7.98
CA VAL A 32 6.23 19.56 7.13
C VAL A 32 5.11 18.72 6.45
N ARG A 33 3.91 18.58 7.05
CA ARG A 33 2.62 19.29 6.74
C ARG A 33 2.37 19.44 5.21
N LYS A 34 1.24 19.11 4.58
CA LYS A 34 -0.16 18.82 4.96
C LYS A 34 -0.91 18.47 3.66
N MET A 35 -1.55 17.31 3.50
CA MET A 35 -2.74 17.13 2.63
C MET A 35 -3.38 15.76 2.85
N GLY A 36 -4.64 15.76 3.33
CA GLY A 36 -5.47 14.58 3.49
C GLY A 36 -5.20 13.74 4.73
N SER A 37 -5.61 14.22 5.90
CA SER A 37 -5.83 13.41 7.11
C SER A 37 -6.98 12.39 6.94
N SER A 38 -7.17 11.85 5.74
CA SER A 38 -8.18 10.87 5.35
C SER A 38 -7.57 9.48 5.16
N HIS A 39 -6.36 9.38 4.60
CA HIS A 39 -5.75 8.09 4.27
C HIS A 39 -5.41 7.25 5.52
N LEU A 40 -5.09 7.90 6.65
CA LEU A 40 -4.80 7.21 7.91
C LEU A 40 -6.05 6.53 8.52
N ASN A 41 -7.23 7.03 8.18
CA ASN A 41 -8.52 6.50 8.63
C ASN A 41 -9.22 5.67 7.57
N ASP A 42 -8.62 5.47 6.40
CA ASP A 42 -9.18 4.62 5.36
C ASP A 42 -8.69 3.17 5.54
N PRO A 43 -9.56 2.22 5.92
CA PRO A 43 -9.19 0.82 6.06
C PRO A 43 -8.69 0.23 4.73
N ARG A 44 -9.26 0.67 3.61
CA ARG A 44 -8.95 0.15 2.29
C ARG A 44 -7.51 0.50 1.90
N HIS A 45 -7.08 1.72 2.19
CA HIS A 45 -5.71 2.17 1.93
C HIS A 45 -4.69 1.23 2.59
N TRP A 46 -4.92 0.87 3.85
CA TRP A 46 -4.03 -0.03 4.58
C TRP A 46 -4.05 -1.46 4.05
N ARG A 47 -5.21 -1.96 3.60
CA ARG A 47 -5.31 -3.29 2.96
C ARG A 47 -4.55 -3.36 1.63
N GLU A 48 -4.68 -2.34 0.78
CA GLU A 48 -3.94 -2.25 -0.48
C GLU A 48 -2.42 -2.27 -0.22
N ARG A 49 -1.95 -1.53 0.80
CA ARG A 49 -0.54 -1.53 1.21
C ARG A 49 -0.06 -2.89 1.75
N ALA A 50 -0.92 -3.61 2.46
CA ALA A 50 -0.63 -4.97 2.94
C ALA A 50 -0.42 -5.92 1.75
N GLU A 51 -1.34 -5.92 0.79
CA GLU A 51 -1.28 -6.75 -0.42
C GLU A 51 -0.03 -6.45 -1.25
N GLU A 52 0.24 -5.18 -1.56
CA GLU A 52 1.45 -4.78 -2.27
C GLU A 52 2.73 -5.27 -1.58
N THR A 53 2.75 -5.28 -0.25
CA THR A 53 3.91 -5.72 0.53
C THR A 53 4.07 -7.25 0.45
N ARG A 54 2.97 -8.01 0.43
CA ARG A 54 3.01 -9.48 0.22
C ARG A 54 3.52 -9.81 -1.19
N THR A 55 2.99 -9.15 -2.22
CA THR A 55 3.46 -9.33 -3.60
C THR A 55 4.95 -9.00 -3.73
N LYS A 56 5.43 -7.93 -3.06
CA LYS A 56 6.86 -7.62 -3.01
C LYS A 56 7.66 -8.71 -2.29
N ALA A 57 7.15 -9.25 -1.19
CA ALA A 57 7.80 -10.32 -0.43
C ALA A 57 8.05 -11.58 -1.28
N GLU A 58 7.14 -11.92 -2.20
CA GLU A 58 7.28 -13.06 -3.10
C GLU A 58 8.49 -12.95 -4.04
N HIS A 59 8.96 -11.74 -4.32
CA HIS A 59 10.14 -11.49 -5.14
C HIS A 59 11.46 -11.53 -4.37
N PHE A 60 11.45 -11.74 -3.04
CA PHE A 60 12.67 -11.92 -2.26
C PHE A 60 13.13 -13.39 -2.28
N TRP A 61 14.41 -13.57 -2.64
CA TRP A 61 15.09 -14.87 -2.63
C TRP A 61 15.56 -15.29 -1.23
N ASP A 62 15.89 -14.30 -0.39
CA ASP A 62 16.28 -14.51 0.99
C ASP A 62 15.04 -14.69 1.87
N GLU A 63 14.92 -15.86 2.49
CA GLU A 63 13.76 -16.23 3.30
C GLU A 63 13.62 -15.30 4.52
N GLU A 64 14.73 -14.85 5.11
CA GLU A 64 14.67 -13.94 6.26
C GLU A 64 14.06 -12.58 5.87
N SER A 65 14.49 -12.03 4.73
CA SER A 65 13.95 -10.79 4.16
C SER A 65 12.49 -10.92 3.76
N LYS A 66 12.11 -12.06 3.18
CA LYS A 66 10.73 -12.38 2.85
C LYS A 66 9.84 -12.42 4.09
N GLN A 67 10.30 -13.08 5.16
CA GLN A 67 9.59 -13.14 6.43
C GLN A 67 9.45 -11.75 7.08
N ARG A 68 10.48 -10.90 7.00
CA ARG A 68 10.38 -9.50 7.45
C ARG A 68 9.32 -8.72 6.68
N MET A 69 9.24 -8.89 5.36
CA MET A 69 8.21 -8.23 4.54
C MET A 69 6.80 -8.70 4.87
N PHE A 70 6.60 -10.00 5.11
CA PHE A 70 5.30 -10.49 5.57
C PHE A 70 4.89 -9.93 6.93
N ARG A 71 5.82 -9.78 7.87
CA ARG A 71 5.53 -9.12 9.16
C ARG A 71 5.04 -7.68 8.96
N ILE A 72 5.68 -6.93 8.06
CA ILE A 72 5.24 -5.56 7.73
C ILE A 72 3.85 -5.56 7.08
N ALA A 73 3.53 -6.53 6.21
CA ALA A 73 2.19 -6.68 5.66
C ALA A 73 1.13 -6.93 6.75
N VAL A 74 1.45 -7.76 7.75
CA VAL A 74 0.56 -8.00 8.90
C VAL A 74 0.34 -6.72 9.72
N GLU A 75 1.37 -5.89 9.90
CA GLU A 75 1.18 -4.59 10.58
C GLU A 75 0.25 -3.66 9.78
N TYR A 76 0.31 -3.68 8.44
CA TYR A 76 -0.65 -2.95 7.62
C TYR A 76 -2.09 -3.47 7.76
N ASP A 77 -2.30 -4.79 7.89
CA ASP A 77 -3.65 -5.32 8.17
C ASP A 77 -4.18 -4.81 9.51
N ARG A 78 -3.34 -4.75 10.55
CA ARG A 78 -3.74 -4.22 11.87
C ARG A 78 -4.13 -2.75 11.80
N LEU A 79 -3.39 -1.95 11.03
CA LEU A 79 -3.74 -0.55 10.79
C LEU A 79 -5.07 -0.41 10.05
N ALA A 80 -5.36 -1.32 9.10
CA ALA A 80 -6.65 -1.36 8.43
C ALA A 80 -7.80 -1.62 9.41
N ASP A 81 -7.62 -2.58 10.32
CA ASP A 81 -8.64 -2.92 11.32
C ASP A 81 -8.88 -1.74 12.28
N GLN A 82 -7.81 -1.09 12.75
CA GLN A 82 -7.92 0.12 13.56
C GLN A 82 -8.64 1.26 12.85
N ALA A 83 -8.32 1.47 11.56
CA ALA A 83 -9.01 2.46 10.75
C ALA A 83 -10.51 2.12 10.60
N ALA A 84 -10.85 0.84 10.47
CA ALA A 84 -12.23 0.39 10.33
C ALA A 84 -13.04 0.65 11.61
N GLU A 85 -12.43 0.37 12.77
CA GLU A 85 -13.04 0.68 14.06
C GLU A 85 -13.26 2.18 14.26
N ARG A 86 -12.28 3.02 13.87
CA ARG A 86 -12.43 4.48 13.90
C ARG A 86 -13.59 4.94 12.99
N ALA A 87 -13.64 4.44 11.75
CA ALA A 87 -14.70 4.78 10.81
C ALA A 87 -16.09 4.36 11.31
N ARG A 88 -16.21 3.20 11.96
CA ARG A 88 -17.46 2.74 12.58
C ARG A 88 -17.88 3.63 13.75
N ALA A 89 -16.94 3.98 14.64
CA ALA A 89 -17.21 4.85 15.77
C ALA A 89 -17.67 6.26 15.34
N GLU A 90 -17.09 6.80 14.27
CA GLU A 90 -17.52 8.07 13.69
C GLU A 90 -18.95 7.99 13.12
N GLN A 91 -19.28 6.90 12.42
CA GLN A 91 -20.62 6.67 11.87
C GLN A 91 -21.68 6.53 12.98
N THR A 92 -21.39 5.76 14.04
CA THR A 92 -22.32 5.59 15.16
C THR A 92 -22.55 6.91 15.89
N ALA A 93 -21.49 7.70 16.12
CA ALA A 93 -21.62 9.04 16.71
C ALA A 93 -22.43 10.00 15.83
N ALA A 94 -22.28 9.93 14.51
CA ALA A 94 -23.06 10.75 13.59
C ALA A 94 -24.56 10.37 13.60
N LEU A 95 -24.87 9.08 13.65
CA LEU A 95 -26.25 8.59 13.75
C LEU A 95 -26.91 8.98 15.07
N ALA A 96 -26.18 8.94 16.19
CA ALA A 96 -26.70 9.33 17.50
C ALA A 96 -26.96 10.84 17.66
N ARG A 97 -26.40 11.67 16.78
CA ARG A 97 -26.57 13.12 16.77
C ARG A 97 -27.75 13.59 15.89
N ARG A 98 -28.41 12.67 15.20
CA ARG A 98 -29.53 12.91 14.29
C ARG A 98 -30.86 12.55 14.94
#